data_AF-A0A3M2VML6-F1
#
_entry.id   AF-A0A3M2VML6-F1
#
_cell.length_a   1.000
_cell.length_b   1.000
_cell.length_c   1.000
_cell.angle_alpha   90.00
_cell.angle_beta   90.00
_cell.angle_gamma   90.00
#
_symmetry.space_group_name_H-M   'P 1'
#
loop_
_entity.id
_entity.type
_entity.pdbx_description
1 polymer ?
#
loop_
_entity_poly.entity_id
_entity_poly.type
_entity_poly.pdbx_seq_one_letter_code
_entity_poly.pdbx_strand_id
1 'polypeptide(L)'
;YWLKTDADKGGTHALGTFQNCSSGQTPWGTYLTCEENFTDCFGSSNPEQKFDAGMKRYGVVAASKEINWHPHDPRFDVAKNPNEVNRHGWVVEIDPFDPKSTPVKRTALG
;
A
#
# COMPACT_ATOMS: atom_id res chain seq x y z
N TYR A 1 -13.85 -4.43 -8.04
CA TYR A 1 -12.84 -5.24 -7.31
C TYR A 1 -11.85 -4.29 -6.68
N TRP A 2 -11.71 -4.34 -5.36
CA TRP A 2 -11.02 -3.33 -4.53
C TRP A 2 -9.51 -3.21 -4.79
N LEU A 3 -8.86 -4.26 -5.31
CA LEU A 3 -7.41 -4.34 -5.52
C LEU A 3 -6.95 -4.07 -6.97
N LYS A 4 -7.88 -3.88 -7.91
CA LYS A 4 -7.55 -3.66 -9.32
C LYS A 4 -7.25 -2.18 -9.57
N THR A 5 -6.20 -1.91 -10.32
CA THR A 5 -5.85 -0.57 -10.82
C THR A 5 -5.70 -0.61 -12.34
N ASP A 6 -5.54 0.53 -12.98
CA ASP A 6 -5.30 0.57 -14.44
C ASP A 6 -3.98 -0.11 -14.82
N ALA A 7 -2.96 0.02 -13.96
CA ALA A 7 -1.66 -0.62 -14.12
C ALA A 7 -1.67 -2.12 -13.79
N ASP A 8 -2.59 -2.60 -12.95
CA ASP A 8 -2.77 -4.01 -12.62
C ASP A 8 -4.26 -4.40 -12.61
N LYS A 9 -4.71 -4.85 -13.78
CA LYS A 9 -6.10 -5.30 -14.00
C LYS A 9 -6.39 -6.66 -13.36
N GLY A 10 -5.34 -7.41 -12.98
CA GLY A 10 -5.46 -8.67 -12.24
C GLY A 10 -5.74 -8.43 -10.76
N GLY A 11 -5.13 -7.39 -10.19
CA GLY A 11 -5.19 -7.09 -8.75
C GLY A 11 -4.34 -8.04 -7.91
N THR A 12 -3.27 -8.57 -8.51
CA THR A 12 -2.38 -9.59 -7.91
C THR A 12 -0.91 -9.18 -7.91
N HIS A 13 -0.55 -8.05 -8.52
CA HIS A 13 0.82 -7.56 -8.62
C HIS A 13 0.91 -6.11 -8.14
N ALA A 14 1.22 -5.93 -6.86
CA ALA A 14 1.45 -4.63 -6.24
C ALA A 14 2.93 -4.21 -6.35
N LEU A 15 3.17 -2.92 -6.63
CA LEU A 15 4.52 -2.38 -6.65
C LEU A 15 4.89 -1.87 -5.26
N GLY A 16 5.87 -2.55 -4.66
CA GLY A 16 6.54 -2.11 -3.44
C GLY A 16 5.85 -2.47 -2.14
N THR A 17 6.64 -2.28 -1.09
CA THR A 17 6.24 -2.22 0.31
C THR A 17 6.99 -1.03 0.92
N PHE A 18 6.31 -0.21 1.71
CA PHE A 18 6.86 1.02 2.29
C PHE A 18 6.18 1.32 3.62
N GLN A 19 6.73 2.29 4.37
CA GLN A 19 6.31 2.54 5.77
C GLN A 19 6.39 1.25 6.61
N ASN A 20 7.44 0.46 6.36
CA ASN A 20 7.75 -0.78 7.05
C ASN A 20 8.18 -0.47 8.49
N CYS A 21 7.37 -0.82 9.47
CA CYS A 21 7.59 -0.44 10.87
C CYS A 21 8.36 -1.50 11.66
N SER A 22 7.74 -2.66 11.87
CA SER A 22 8.31 -3.73 12.68
C SER A 22 8.31 -5.06 11.92
N SER A 23 8.53 -6.16 12.63
CA SER A 23 8.77 -7.46 12.02
C SER A 23 8.28 -8.66 12.82
N GLY A 24 8.23 -9.80 12.15
CA GLY A 24 8.06 -11.12 12.73
C GLY A 24 8.96 -12.14 12.06
N GLN A 25 9.39 -13.16 12.80
CA GLN A 25 10.09 -14.32 12.26
C GLN A 25 9.16 -15.52 12.30
N THR A 26 8.94 -16.16 11.16
CA THR A 26 8.13 -17.37 11.12
C THR A 26 8.98 -18.59 11.50
N PRO A 27 8.38 -19.64 12.11
CA PRO A 27 9.11 -20.86 12.42
C PRO A 27 9.49 -21.68 11.18
N TRP A 28 8.97 -21.34 9.99
CA TRP A 28 9.34 -21.94 8.71
C TRP A 28 10.40 -21.13 7.94
N GLY A 29 11.07 -20.18 8.60
CA GLY A 29 12.29 -19.55 8.08
C GLY A 29 12.07 -18.30 7.22
N THR A 30 10.86 -17.75 7.19
CA THR A 30 10.55 -16.50 6.48
C THR A 30 10.48 -15.29 7.41
N TYR A 31 10.62 -14.11 6.83
CA TYR A 31 10.56 -12.82 7.51
C TYR A 31 9.24 -12.12 7.19
N LEU A 32 8.60 -11.54 8.21
CA LEU A 32 7.42 -10.69 8.07
C LEU A 32 7.85 -9.24 8.29
N THR A 33 7.48 -8.36 7.35
CA THR A 33 7.52 -6.91 7.53
C THR A 33 6.10 -6.35 7.51
N CYS A 34 5.85 -5.28 8.27
CA CYS A 34 4.50 -4.71 8.46
C CYS A 34 4.43 -3.27 7.95
N GLU A 35 3.54 -3.01 6.99
CA GLU A 35 3.21 -1.67 6.50
C GLU A 35 2.29 -0.98 7.52
N GLU A 36 2.73 0.13 8.12
CA GLU A 36 1.98 0.81 9.20
C GLU A 36 1.33 2.10 8.70
N ASN A 37 2.10 3.18 8.57
CA ASN A 37 1.60 4.51 8.20
C ASN A 37 1.55 4.70 6.68
N PHE A 38 1.12 3.67 5.94
CA PHE A 38 1.12 3.66 4.47
C PHE A 38 0.23 4.76 3.87
N THR A 39 -0.86 5.13 4.55
CA THR A 39 -1.80 6.17 4.13
C THR A 39 -1.17 7.55 4.04
N ASP A 40 -0.08 7.79 4.77
CA ASP A 40 0.61 9.08 4.84
C ASP A 40 1.24 9.44 3.49
N CYS A 41 1.56 8.44 2.68
CA CYS A 41 2.14 8.57 1.36
C CYS A 41 1.14 8.97 0.27
N PHE A 42 -0.17 8.82 0.53
CA PHE A 42 -1.22 9.09 -0.44
C PHE A 42 -1.74 10.52 -0.33
N GLY A 43 -2.01 11.14 -1.47
CA GLY A 43 -2.66 12.44 -1.54
C GLY A 43 -3.56 12.53 -2.76
N SER A 44 -3.98 13.74 -3.12
CA SER A 44 -4.89 13.99 -4.23
C SER A 44 -4.50 15.27 -4.96
N SER A 45 -4.41 15.19 -6.29
CA SER A 45 -4.32 16.40 -7.12
C SER A 45 -5.62 17.20 -7.17
N ASN A 46 -6.75 16.59 -6.78
CA ASN A 46 -8.03 17.28 -6.61
C ASN A 46 -8.17 17.81 -5.17
N PRO A 47 -8.21 19.13 -4.94
CA PRO A 47 -8.39 19.71 -3.61
C PRO A 47 -9.78 19.44 -3.01
N GLU A 48 -10.78 19.13 -3.85
CA GLU A 48 -12.15 18.80 -3.43
C GLU A 48 -12.40 17.28 -3.39
N GLN A 49 -11.33 16.48 -3.26
CA GLN A 49 -11.41 15.03 -3.27
C GLN A 49 -12.43 14.51 -2.24
N LYS A 50 -13.39 13.73 -2.73
CA LYS A 50 -14.32 12.99 -1.88
C LYS A 50 -13.71 11.65 -1.51
N PHE A 51 -13.53 11.44 -0.22
CA PHE A 51 -13.09 10.18 0.34
C PHE A 51 -14.29 9.32 0.73
N ASP A 52 -14.23 8.03 0.39
CA ASP A 52 -15.22 7.06 0.88
C ASP A 52 -15.03 6.79 2.38
N ALA A 53 -15.91 5.97 2.96
CA ALA A 53 -15.87 5.67 4.39
C ALA A 53 -14.59 4.91 4.80
N GLY A 54 -14.03 4.07 3.91
CA GLY A 54 -12.80 3.33 4.16
C GLY A 54 -11.61 4.28 4.21
N MET A 55 -11.40 5.07 3.16
CA MET A 55 -10.31 6.05 3.10
C MET A 55 -10.34 7.04 4.27
N LYS A 56 -11.54 7.49 4.68
CA LYS A 56 -11.71 8.32 5.88
C LYS A 56 -11.32 7.60 7.16
N ARG A 57 -11.73 6.34 7.32
CA ARG A 57 -11.40 5.53 8.50
C ARG A 57 -9.89 5.26 8.59
N TYR A 58 -9.23 5.02 7.46
CA TYR A 58 -7.78 4.78 7.40
C TYR A 58 -6.96 6.09 7.44
N GLY A 59 -7.59 7.26 7.28
CA GLY A 59 -6.94 8.55 7.50
C GLY A 59 -6.22 9.14 6.29
N VAL A 60 -6.66 8.81 5.08
CA VAL A 60 -6.16 9.43 3.84
C VAL A 60 -6.64 10.88 3.77
N VAL A 61 -5.75 11.80 3.42
CA VAL A 61 -6.03 13.23 3.25
C VAL A 61 -5.47 13.74 1.92
N ALA A 62 -6.10 14.76 1.32
CA ALA A 62 -5.72 15.26 0.00
C ALA A 62 -4.27 15.78 -0.05
N ALA A 63 -3.80 16.41 1.03
CA ALA A 63 -2.46 16.95 1.11
C ALA A 63 -1.36 15.88 1.28
N SER A 64 -1.71 14.60 1.50
CA SER A 64 -0.83 13.62 2.17
C SER A 64 -0.38 14.09 3.57
N LYS A 65 0.39 13.27 4.31
CA LYS A 65 0.96 13.70 5.61
C LYS A 65 2.43 14.07 5.45
N GLU A 66 2.65 15.23 4.83
CA GLU A 66 3.99 15.78 4.52
C GLU A 66 4.88 14.95 3.58
N ILE A 67 4.37 13.85 3.01
CA ILE A 67 5.13 12.98 2.08
C ILE A 67 5.17 13.55 0.66
N ASN A 68 4.05 14.09 0.16
CA ASN A 68 3.95 14.80 -1.11
C ASN A 68 4.51 14.04 -2.34
N TRP A 69 4.29 12.73 -2.42
CA TRP A 69 4.67 11.94 -3.61
C TRP A 69 3.67 12.06 -4.77
N HIS A 70 2.38 12.20 -4.45
CA HIS A 70 1.29 12.28 -5.44
C HIS A 70 1.41 13.36 -6.54
N PRO A 71 2.11 14.50 -6.36
CA PRO A 71 2.37 15.44 -7.46
C PRO A 71 3.37 14.92 -8.50
N HIS A 72 4.17 13.91 -8.15
CA HIS A 72 5.29 13.42 -8.96
C HIS A 72 5.14 11.95 -9.40
N ASP A 73 4.46 11.12 -8.61
CA ASP A 73 4.08 9.76 -8.98
C ASP A 73 2.54 9.62 -8.88
N PRO A 74 1.82 9.53 -10.02
CA PRO A 74 0.37 9.47 -10.04
C PRO A 74 -0.19 8.21 -9.36
N ARG A 75 0.64 7.19 -9.09
CA ARG A 75 0.22 6.01 -8.32
C ARG A 75 -0.27 6.38 -6.92
N PHE A 76 0.30 7.42 -6.31
CA PHE A 76 -0.09 7.91 -4.99
C PHE A 76 -1.20 8.98 -5.02
N ASP A 77 -1.67 9.35 -6.21
CA ASP A 77 -2.76 10.31 -6.40
C ASP A 77 -4.11 9.57 -6.43
N VAL A 78 -4.87 9.67 -5.34
CA VAL A 78 -6.16 8.97 -5.18
C VAL A 78 -7.26 9.51 -6.10
N ALA A 79 -7.08 10.68 -6.72
CA ALA A 79 -7.97 11.15 -7.77
C ALA A 79 -7.80 10.34 -9.08
N LYS A 80 -6.64 9.69 -9.26
CA LYS A 80 -6.30 8.87 -10.44
C LYS A 80 -6.29 7.37 -10.14
N ASN A 81 -5.70 6.98 -9.01
CA ASN A 81 -5.51 5.59 -8.62
C ASN A 81 -6.10 5.32 -7.22
N PRO A 82 -7.42 5.49 -7.00
CA PRO A 82 -8.03 5.35 -5.68
C PRO A 82 -7.84 3.96 -5.06
N ASN A 83 -7.83 2.90 -5.88
CA ASN A 83 -7.63 1.53 -5.42
C ASN A 83 -6.17 1.20 -5.05
N GLU A 84 -5.20 2.08 -5.35
CA GLU A 84 -3.83 1.85 -4.92
C GLU A 84 -3.70 1.86 -3.41
N VAL A 85 -4.51 2.67 -2.69
CA VAL A 85 -4.56 2.68 -1.22
C VAL A 85 -4.85 1.27 -0.67
N ASN A 86 -5.73 0.51 -1.32
CA ASN A 86 -6.12 -0.84 -0.89
C ASN A 86 -5.02 -1.89 -1.12
N ARG A 87 -3.96 -1.57 -1.87
CA ARG A 87 -2.85 -2.48 -2.19
C ARG A 87 -1.70 -2.36 -1.18
N HIS A 88 -1.85 -1.53 -0.16
CA HIS A 88 -0.91 -1.33 0.94
C HIS A 88 -1.62 -1.39 2.30
N GLY A 89 -0.85 -1.46 3.38
CA GLY A 89 -1.37 -1.72 4.73
C GLY A 89 -1.41 -3.19 5.10
N TRP A 90 -0.56 -4.01 4.47
CA TRP A 90 -0.54 -5.46 4.66
C TRP A 90 0.73 -5.92 5.40
N VAL A 91 0.63 -7.08 6.03
CA VAL A 91 1.82 -7.88 6.37
C VAL A 91 2.40 -8.47 5.09
N VAL A 92 3.70 -8.32 4.89
CA VAL A 92 4.42 -8.84 3.72
C VAL A 92 5.42 -9.91 4.18
N GLU A 93 5.31 -11.09 3.60
CA GLU A 93 6.23 -12.20 3.85
C GLU A 93 7.34 -12.24 2.80
N ILE A 94 8.58 -12.41 3.27
CA ILE A 94 9.81 -12.41 2.47
C ILE A 94 10.58 -13.69 2.82
N ASP A 95 11.13 -14.37 1.81
CA ASP A 95 12.13 -15.42 2.01
C ASP A 95 13.53 -14.77 2.00
N PRO A 96 14.20 -14.64 3.16
CA PRO A 96 15.53 -14.02 3.22
C PRO A 96 16.63 -14.92 2.64
N PHE A 97 16.36 -16.20 2.36
CA PHE A 97 17.33 -17.16 1.83
C PHE A 97 17.23 -17.35 0.31
N ASP A 98 16.16 -16.88 -0.32
CA ASP A 98 16.03 -16.81 -1.78
C ASP A 98 15.95 -15.35 -2.27
N PRO A 99 17.05 -14.75 -2.77
CA PRO A 99 17.08 -13.36 -3.22
C PRO A 99 16.30 -13.12 -4.53
N LYS A 100 15.82 -14.16 -5.20
CA LYS A 100 14.97 -14.06 -6.40
C LYS A 100 13.49 -14.27 -6.08
N SER A 101 13.16 -14.65 -4.85
CA SER A 101 11.77 -14.81 -4.43
C SER A 101 11.03 -13.48 -4.53
N THR A 102 9.74 -13.55 -4.87
CA THR A 102 8.87 -12.36 -4.86
C THR A 102 8.15 -12.29 -3.51
N PRO A 103 8.32 -11.21 -2.74
CA PRO A 103 7.58 -11.00 -1.50
C PRO A 103 6.07 -11.06 -1.69
N VAL A 104 5.34 -11.54 -0.68
CA VAL A 104 3.90 -11.78 -0.76
C VAL A 104 3.15 -10.98 0.30
N LYS A 105 2.23 -10.11 -0.14
CA LYS A 105 1.27 -9.45 0.76
C LYS A 105 0.23 -10.47 1.24
N ARG A 106 0.15 -10.72 2.55
CA ARG A 106 -0.69 -11.77 3.16
C ARG A 106 -2.06 -11.24 3.57
N THR A 107 -2.96 -11.11 2.60
CA THR A 107 -4.28 -10.47 2.82
C THR A 107 -5.20 -11.19 3.79
N ALA A 108 -4.92 -12.46 4.13
CA ALA A 108 -5.65 -13.18 5.17
C ALA A 108 -5.38 -12.66 6.59
N LEU A 109 -4.34 -11.82 6.78
CA LEU A 109 -3.95 -11.27 8.08
C LEU A 109 -4.62 -9.91 8.40
N GLY A 110 -5.48 -9.39 7.52
CA GLY A 110 -6.19 -8.13 7.69
C GLY A 110 -5.97 -7.19 6.54
#